data_AF-A0AAE1TXD6-F1
#
_entry.id   AF-A0AAE1TXD6-F1
#
_cell.length_a   1.000
_cell.length_b   1.000
_cell.length_c   1.000
_cell.angle_alpha   90.00
_cell.angle_beta   90.00
_cell.angle_gamma   90.00
#
_symmetry.space_group_name_H-M   'P 1'
#
loop_
_entity.id
_entity.type
_entity.pdbx_description
1 polymer ?
#
loop_
_entity_poly.entity_id
_entity_poly.type
_entity_poly.pdbx_seq_one_letter_code
_entity_poly.pdbx_strand_id
1 'polypeptide(L)'
;MIEVYKILNQCYDPAVNIEFQLRVGPTRGNRLKSFKLRCRTRLWQGVFHVRVVNIWNSLPNSVVEAKTLASFERRLDKHWMGQPIKYNFETLVLTDTPGQGPPNKESDEESGLSIDTDLDI
;
A
#
# COMPACT_ATOMS: atom_id res chain seq x y z
N MET A 1 -2.32 6.40 -8.73
CA MET A 1 -1.92 7.33 -7.63
C MET A 1 -1.22 8.57 -8.16
N ILE A 2 -0.31 8.43 -9.12
CA ILE A 2 0.29 9.57 -9.85
C ILE A 2 -0.79 10.51 -10.40
N GLU A 3 -1.84 9.96 -11.03
CA GLU A 3 -2.96 10.75 -11.55
C GLU A 3 -3.69 11.58 -10.48
N VAL A 4 -3.88 11.03 -9.29
CA VAL A 4 -4.50 11.77 -8.17
C VAL A 4 -3.61 12.90 -7.68
N TYR A 5 -2.30 12.67 -7.62
CA TYR A 5 -1.34 13.72 -7.27
C TYR A 5 -1.39 14.88 -8.28
N LYS A 6 -1.46 14.58 -9.58
CA LYS A 6 -1.58 15.60 -10.63
C LYS A 6 -2.90 16.39 -10.52
N ILE A 7 -4.01 15.70 -10.28
CA ILE A 7 -5.33 16.30 -10.06
C ILE A 7 -5.33 17.25 -8.86
N LEU A 8 -4.76 16.83 -7.74
CA LEU A 8 -4.74 17.61 -6.50
C LEU A 8 -3.78 18.81 -6.54
N ASN A 9 -2.66 18.69 -7.28
CA ASN A 9 -1.71 19.79 -7.45
C ASN A 9 -2.04 20.71 -8.63
N GLN A 10 -3.27 20.66 -9.15
CA GLN A 10 -3.75 21.52 -10.24
C GLN A 10 -2.89 21.44 -11.51
N CYS A 11 -2.28 20.28 -11.79
CA CYS A 11 -1.53 20.08 -13.03
C CYS A 11 -2.47 19.80 -14.23
N TYR A 12 -3.77 19.68 -14.00
CA TYR A 12 -4.80 19.45 -15.01
C TYR A 12 -5.63 20.71 -15.24
N ASP A 13 -6.17 20.81 -16.46
CA ASP A 13 -7.13 21.85 -16.81
C ASP A 13 -8.33 21.81 -15.84
N PRO A 14 -8.64 22.92 -15.14
CA PRO A 14 -9.79 22.99 -14.24
C PRO A 14 -11.12 22.56 -14.87
N ALA A 15 -11.29 22.73 -16.19
CA ALA A 15 -12.53 22.41 -16.89
C ALA A 15 -12.82 20.90 -16.98
N VAL A 16 -11.80 20.06 -16.88
CA VAL A 16 -11.92 18.58 -17.02
C VAL A 16 -11.61 17.87 -15.70
N ASN A 17 -11.25 18.63 -14.66
CA ASN A 17 -10.77 18.05 -13.43
C ASN A 17 -11.90 17.45 -12.59
N ILE A 18 -11.70 16.22 -12.10
CA ILE A 18 -12.60 15.59 -11.14
C ILE A 18 -12.28 16.17 -9.78
N GLU A 19 -13.18 16.99 -9.24
CA GLU A 19 -12.97 17.64 -7.96
C GLU A 19 -13.01 16.61 -6.81
N PHE A 20 -11.87 16.42 -6.15
CA PHE A 20 -11.81 15.67 -4.91
C PHE A 20 -12.11 16.60 -3.75
N GLN A 21 -13.19 16.31 -3.02
CA GLN A 21 -13.49 17.01 -1.77
C GLN A 21 -12.43 16.65 -0.73
N LEU A 22 -11.57 17.60 -0.37
CA LEU A 22 -10.60 17.41 0.71
C LEU A 22 -11.28 17.67 2.08
N ARG A 23 -10.91 16.89 3.09
CA ARG A 23 -11.36 17.13 4.46
C ARG A 23 -10.65 18.37 5.00
N VAL A 24 -11.43 19.34 5.45
CA VAL A 24 -10.93 20.53 6.14
C VAL A 24 -10.86 20.23 7.63
N GLY A 25 -9.66 20.23 8.21
CA GLY A 25 -9.43 20.07 9.65
C GLY A 25 -8.23 19.18 10.01
N PRO A 26 -7.86 19.10 11.30
CA PRO A 26 -6.78 18.25 11.77
C PRO A 26 -7.14 16.78 11.59
N THR A 27 -6.50 16.13 10.63
CA THR A 27 -6.68 14.70 10.35
C THR A 27 -5.51 13.88 10.90
N ARG A 28 -5.80 12.74 11.54
CA ARG A 28 -4.75 11.79 11.95
C ARG A 28 -4.13 11.13 10.71
N GLY A 29 -2.80 11.07 10.63
CA GLY A 29 -2.03 10.33 9.64
C GLY A 29 -1.65 11.11 8.37
N ASN A 30 -2.64 11.52 7.57
CA ASN A 30 -2.45 12.30 6.33
C ASN A 30 -3.24 13.62 6.40
N ARG A 31 -2.61 14.78 6.10
CA ARG A 31 -3.22 16.11 6.05
C ARG A 31 -4.11 16.32 4.83
N LEU A 32 -3.81 15.69 3.70
CA LEU A 32 -4.58 15.83 2.45
C LEU A 32 -5.60 14.70 2.27
N LYS A 33 -6.32 14.32 3.34
CA LYS A 33 -7.32 13.25 3.23
C LYS A 33 -8.52 13.67 2.39
N SER A 34 -8.85 12.86 1.39
CA SER A 34 -10.04 13.07 0.55
C SER A 34 -11.28 12.46 1.22
N PHE A 35 -12.42 13.11 1.04
CA PHE A 35 -13.71 12.61 1.47
C PHE A 35 -14.14 11.45 0.57
N LYS A 36 -14.55 10.34 1.19
CA LYS A 36 -15.07 9.18 0.46
C LYS A 36 -16.58 9.34 0.30
N LEU A 37 -17.03 9.46 -0.95
CA LEU A 37 -18.46 9.45 -1.25
C LEU A 37 -19.07 8.10 -0.84
N ARG A 38 -20.27 8.15 -0.26
CA ARG A 38 -21.04 6.95 0.09
C ARG A 38 -21.72 6.42 -1.17
N CYS A 39 -21.26 5.28 -1.66
CA CYS A 39 -21.86 4.61 -2.81
C CYS A 39 -22.83 3.52 -2.37
N ARG A 40 -24.07 3.53 -2.91
CA ARG A 40 -25.11 2.54 -2.57
C ARG A 40 -24.96 1.21 -3.31
N THR A 41 -24.37 1.22 -4.50
CA THR A 41 -24.27 0.04 -5.37
C THR A 41 -22.83 -0.41 -5.59
N ARG A 42 -22.64 -1.71 -5.85
CA ARG A 42 -21.32 -2.32 -6.09
C ARG A 42 -20.63 -1.76 -7.34
N LEU A 43 -21.41 -1.37 -8.36
CA LEU A 43 -20.89 -0.75 -9.57
C LEU A 43 -20.21 0.60 -9.27
N TRP A 44 -20.86 1.45 -8.47
CA TRP A 44 -20.31 2.76 -8.09
C TRP A 44 -19.11 2.65 -7.16
N GLN A 45 -19.07 1.65 -6.30
CA GLN A 45 -17.87 1.30 -5.50
C GLN A 45 -16.70 0.86 -6.39
N GLY A 46 -16.96 0.47 -7.64
CA GLY A 46 -16.00 0.12 -8.67
C GLY A 46 -15.25 1.29 -9.28
N VAL A 47 -15.85 2.49 -9.24
CA VAL A 47 -15.39 3.62 -10.04
C VAL A 47 -14.10 4.20 -9.49
N PHE A 48 -13.21 4.62 -10.40
CA PHE A 48 -11.90 5.19 -10.09
C PHE A 48 -11.94 6.24 -8.98
N HIS A 49 -12.80 7.27 -9.11
CA HIS A 49 -12.89 8.37 -8.16
C HIS A 49 -13.28 7.93 -6.74
N VAL A 50 -13.98 6.81 -6.58
CA VAL A 50 -14.37 6.27 -5.27
C VAL A 50 -13.28 5.39 -4.69
N ARG A 51 -12.70 4.50 -5.50
CA ARG A 51 -11.69 3.54 -5.05
C ARG A 51 -10.40 4.21 -4.65
N VAL A 52 -9.97 5.18 -5.45
CA VAL A 52 -8.67 5.82 -5.27
C VAL A 52 -8.58 6.61 -3.97
N VAL A 53 -9.72 7.10 -3.45
CA VAL A 53 -9.80 7.80 -2.17
C VAL A 53 -9.35 6.91 -1.00
N ASN A 54 -9.67 5.61 -1.00
CA ASN A 54 -9.23 4.71 0.08
C ASN A 54 -7.72 4.56 0.09
N ILE A 55 -7.14 4.37 -1.10
CA ILE A 55 -5.70 4.19 -1.27
C ILE A 55 -4.97 5.49 -0.93
N TRP A 56 -5.51 6.63 -1.35
CA TRP A 56 -4.95 7.95 -1.02
C TRP A 56 -4.98 8.22 0.49
N ASN A 57 -6.08 7.87 1.16
CA ASN A 57 -6.22 8.07 2.60
C ASN A 57 -5.35 7.13 3.45
N SER A 58 -4.89 6.00 2.89
CA SER A 58 -3.96 5.10 3.57
C SER A 58 -2.49 5.54 3.43
N LEU A 59 -2.18 6.44 2.51
CA LEU A 59 -0.81 6.93 2.34
C LEU A 59 -0.36 7.79 3.55
N PRO A 60 0.92 7.70 3.94
CA PRO A 60 1.46 8.54 5.00
C PRO A 60 1.68 9.98 4.50
N ASN A 61 1.67 10.93 5.44
CA ASN A 61 2.00 12.35 5.20
C ASN A 61 3.30 12.53 4.40
N SER A 62 4.33 11.75 4.74
CA SER A 62 5.63 11.84 4.08
C SER A 62 5.57 11.62 2.57
N VAL A 63 4.66 10.78 2.08
CA VAL A 63 4.48 10.53 0.64
C VAL A 63 3.66 11.67 0.02
N VAL A 64 2.58 12.05 0.67
CA VAL A 64 1.55 12.95 0.13
C VAL A 64 2.00 14.42 0.11
N GLU A 65 2.85 14.84 1.05
CA GLU A 65 3.44 16.18 1.13
C GLU A 65 4.67 16.37 0.22
N ALA A 66 4.88 15.48 -0.75
CA ALA A 66 5.92 15.66 -1.75
C ALA A 66 5.63 16.92 -2.59
N LYS A 67 6.66 17.76 -2.79
CA LYS A 67 6.54 19.02 -3.55
C LYS A 67 6.58 18.82 -5.07
N THR A 68 7.20 17.74 -5.54
CA THR A 68 7.39 17.44 -6.96
C THR A 68 6.89 16.06 -7.30
N LEU A 69 6.44 15.87 -8.55
CA LEU A 69 5.95 14.59 -9.05
C LEU A 69 6.99 13.47 -8.89
N ALA A 70 8.24 13.73 -9.28
CA ALA A 70 9.33 12.77 -9.16
C ALA A 70 9.62 12.39 -7.69
N SER A 71 9.48 13.33 -6.75
CA SER A 71 9.63 13.04 -5.32
C SER A 71 8.47 12.18 -4.81
N PHE A 72 7.25 12.47 -5.26
CA PHE A 72 6.07 11.66 -4.95
C PHE A 72 6.23 10.23 -5.45
N GLU A 73 6.64 10.03 -6.71
CA GLU A 73 6.87 8.71 -7.31
C GLU A 73 7.89 7.89 -6.51
N ARG A 74 9.07 8.45 -6.23
CA ARG A 74 10.11 7.76 -5.46
C ARG A 74 9.64 7.36 -4.05
N ARG A 75 8.88 8.24 -3.38
CA ARG A 75 8.36 7.96 -2.03
C ARG A 75 7.23 6.92 -2.07
N LEU A 76 6.38 6.99 -3.08
CA LEU A 76 5.30 6.04 -3.30
C LEU A 76 5.87 4.64 -3.60
N ASP A 77 6.84 4.55 -4.49
CA ASP A 77 7.52 3.29 -4.79
C ASP A 77 8.12 2.69 -3.54
N LYS A 78 8.81 3.51 -2.72
CA LYS A 78 9.35 3.05 -1.45
C LYS A 78 8.28 2.52 -0.49
N HIS A 79 7.13 3.19 -0.42
CA HIS A 79 6.02 2.77 0.43
C HIS A 79 5.38 1.45 -0.05
N TRP A 80 5.42 1.18 -1.35
CA TRP A 80 4.83 -0.01 -1.97
C TRP A 80 5.82 -1.14 -2.25
N MET A 81 7.09 -1.01 -1.87
CA MET A 81 8.09 -2.07 -2.07
C MET A 81 7.72 -3.39 -1.37
N GLY A 82 7.00 -3.35 -0.24
CA GLY A 82 6.60 -4.54 0.51
C GLY A 82 5.27 -5.17 0.07
N GLN A 83 4.64 -4.72 -1.01
CA GLN A 83 3.35 -5.27 -1.44
C GLN A 83 3.56 -6.61 -2.17
N PRO A 84 2.93 -7.71 -1.70
CA PRO A 84 3.12 -9.04 -2.30
C PRO A 84 2.71 -9.07 -3.77
N ILE A 85 1.67 -8.31 -4.14
CA ILE A 85 1.16 -8.21 -5.52
C ILE A 85 2.17 -7.61 -6.51
N LYS A 86 3.13 -6.79 -6.05
CA LYS A 86 4.08 -6.10 -6.95
C LYS A 86 5.28 -6.98 -7.33
N TYR A 87 5.69 -7.89 -6.45
CA TYR A 87 6.94 -8.65 -6.63
C TYR A 87 6.79 -10.17 -6.52
N ASN A 88 5.65 -10.67 -6.07
CA ASN A 88 5.43 -12.09 -5.92
C ASN A 88 4.48 -12.60 -7.01
N PHE A 89 5.06 -13.03 -8.14
CA PHE A 89 4.33 -13.65 -9.24
C PHE A 89 3.63 -14.97 -8.84
N GLU A 90 4.06 -15.61 -7.73
CA GLU A 90 3.45 -16.85 -7.23
C GLU A 90 2.19 -16.62 -6.38
N THR A 91 2.01 -15.41 -5.81
CA THR A 91 0.83 -15.12 -4.96
C THR A 91 -0.50 -15.14 -5.72
N LEU A 92 -0.46 -15.02 -7.05
CA LEU A 92 -1.63 -15.18 -7.92
C LEU A 92 -2.06 -16.64 -8.11
N VAL A 93 -1.18 -17.61 -7.85
CA VAL A 93 -1.45 -19.04 -8.11
C VAL A 93 -2.04 -19.74 -6.88
N LEU A 94 -1.82 -19.21 -5.67
CA LEU A 94 -2.25 -19.84 -4.41
C LEU A 94 -3.64 -19.39 -3.90
N THR A 95 -4.24 -18.36 -4.49
CA THR A 95 -5.55 -17.84 -4.00
C THR A 95 -6.77 -18.44 -4.69
N ASP A 96 -6.57 -19.29 -5.70
CA ASP A 96 -7.63 -20.00 -6.41
C ASP A 96 -7.79 -21.48 -5.97
N THR A 97 -7.09 -21.94 -4.94
CA THR A 97 -7.35 -23.25 -4.33
C THR A 97 -8.23 -23.09 -3.07
N PRO A 98 -9.52 -23.48 -3.12
CA PRO A 98 -10.35 -23.55 -1.92
C PRO A 98 -9.89 -24.74 -1.09
N GLY A 99 -9.04 -24.49 -0.10
CA GLY A 99 -8.78 -25.42 0.98
C GLY A 99 -7.32 -25.78 1.20
N GLN A 100 -6.59 -24.91 1.91
CA GLN A 100 -5.63 -25.37 2.92
C GLN A 100 -5.35 -24.23 3.90
N GLY A 101 -5.55 -24.53 5.18
CA GLY A 101 -5.25 -23.64 6.29
C GLY A 101 -3.74 -23.37 6.42
N PRO A 102 -3.35 -22.39 7.24
CA PRO A 102 -1.94 -22.00 7.38
C PRO A 102 -1.09 -23.19 7.83
N PRO A 103 0.12 -23.39 7.27
CA PRO A 103 1.01 -24.44 7.74
C PRO A 103 1.46 -24.11 9.17
N ASN A 104 1.27 -25.07 10.05
CA ASN A 104 1.77 -25.04 11.42
C ASN A 104 3.27 -24.80 11.41
N LYS A 105 3.74 -23.86 12.24
CA LYS A 105 5.16 -23.76 12.59
C LYS A 105 5.48 -24.98 13.47
N GLU A 106 5.99 -26.02 12.84
CA GLU A 106 6.57 -27.16 13.54
C GLU A 106 7.93 -26.73 14.08
N SER A 107 8.03 -26.82 15.41
CA SER A 107 9.20 -26.53 16.22
C SER A 107 10.08 -27.77 16.23
N ASP A 108 11.18 -27.75 15.46
CA ASP A 108 12.22 -28.75 15.58
C ASP A 108 13.41 -28.14 16.34
N GLU A 109 13.42 -28.40 17.65
CA GLU A 109 14.68 -28.65 18.36
C GLU A 109 15.28 -29.93 17.79
N GLU A 110 16.50 -29.88 17.25
CA GLU A 110 17.42 -31.00 17.46
C GLU A 110 18.87 -30.52 17.46
N SER A 111 19.47 -30.80 18.62
CA SER A 111 20.87 -30.77 19.00
C SER A 111 21.81 -31.49 18.04
N GLY A 112 23.04 -30.97 17.89
CA GLY A 112 24.18 -31.79 17.47
C GLY A 112 25.29 -31.04 16.75
N LEU A 113 26.15 -30.31 17.47
CA LEU A 113 27.48 -29.98 16.96
C LEU A 113 28.51 -30.24 18.06
N SER A 114 29.10 -31.44 18.06
CA SER A 114 30.29 -31.78 18.84
C SER A 114 31.46 -30.90 18.40
N ILE A 115 32.07 -30.21 19.36
CA ILE A 115 33.37 -29.56 19.22
C ILE A 115 34.33 -30.41 20.03
N ASP A 116 35.13 -31.23 19.35
CA ASP A 116 36.32 -31.85 19.93
C ASP A 116 37.41 -30.78 20.02
N THR A 117 37.64 -30.28 21.23
CA THR A 117 38.89 -29.62 21.60
C THR A 117 39.29 -30.12 22.97
N ASP A 118 40.01 -31.23 23.00
CA ASP A 118 40.90 -31.53 24.12
C ASP A 118 42.34 -31.46 23.61
N LEU A 119 43.04 -30.46 24.14
CA LEU A 119 44.48 -30.32 24.15
C LEU A 119 45.05 -31.32 25.16
N ASP A 120 45.88 -32.25 24.69
CA ASP A 120 46.77 -33.02 25.55
C ASP A 120 48.02 -32.23 25.93
N ILE A 121 48.44 -32.44 27.18
CA ILE A 121 49.67 -32.01 27.88
C ILE A 121 50.90 -32.71 27.30
#